data_AF-A0A8J4TZU2-F1
#
_entry.id   AF-A0A8J4TZU2-F1
#
_cell.length_a   1.000
_cell.length_b   1.000
_cell.length_c   1.000
_cell.angle_alpha   90.00
_cell.angle_beta   90.00
_cell.angle_gamma   90.00
#
_symmetry.space_group_name_H-M   'P 1'
#
loop_
_entity.id
_entity.type
_entity.pdbx_description
1 polymer ?
#
loop_
_entity_poly.entity_id
_entity_poly.type
_entity_poly.pdbx_seq_one_letter_code
_entity_poly.pdbx_strand_id
1 'polypeptide(L)'
;MNNFIKAVESIESENPGLQPLAVLRGLRKAAGIDTPFIQHYLGPLTDKESLVIKSPLNEYIPNVLTHQVVQELEEGVVLTEDGTTVALIPLLLGLEAGLKSTSWPRVPGLYPLTLTKNLAVSFLQHFQTQPSSSIHLGPNGCWDDVRNPQVFTLSGVPSLVTEALINGGMDGMILGKHVAKPNKHLKTLSSLLRRYYTHRLNSAGLDAAPVLISRLRRSNFRKLVNFDSLKKQVTKALNIYRRLDKYEKKSNKRNQQMDIDEGLKTFVHRYIDCPAIIPRCMWEAQPYRGTPTLLSLPLSFLYIHHTYEPSQPCLTFEQCSRDMRAMQNFHQNDRGWDDIGYSFVAGSDGYVYEGRGWHWQGAHTKGQNSKGYGVSFIGDYMTSIPSQRTMDLVRNQLAKCATEGGRLVSNFTIHGHRQLEVKK
;
A
#
# COMPACT_ATOMS: atom_id res chain seq x y z
N MET A 1 8.52 -6.21 -8.73
CA MET A 1 9.02 -4.86 -9.10
C MET A 1 10.40 -4.91 -9.74
N ASN A 2 11.39 -5.60 -9.15
CA ASN A 2 12.74 -5.66 -9.70
C ASN A 2 12.82 -6.18 -11.15
N ASN A 3 12.05 -7.22 -11.49
CA ASN A 3 11.98 -7.72 -12.87
C ASN A 3 11.41 -6.68 -13.84
N PHE A 4 10.38 -5.93 -13.41
CA PHE A 4 9.83 -4.84 -14.19
C PHE A 4 10.85 -3.71 -14.41
N ILE A 5 11.62 -3.34 -13.38
CA ILE A 5 12.70 -2.33 -13.51
C ILE A 5 13.75 -2.81 -14.51
N LYS A 6 14.19 -4.07 -14.44
CA LYS A 6 15.14 -4.66 -15.41
C LYS A 6 14.59 -4.67 -16.83
N ALA A 7 13.30 -4.97 -17.00
CA ALA A 7 12.63 -4.90 -18.30
C ALA A 7 12.67 -3.46 -18.87
N VAL A 8 12.36 -2.45 -18.03
CA VAL A 8 12.46 -1.04 -18.42
C VAL A 8 13.91 -0.65 -18.77
N GLU A 9 14.91 -1.10 -18.01
CA GLU A 9 16.33 -0.87 -18.32
C GLU A 9 16.73 -1.44 -19.68
N SER A 10 16.29 -2.67 -19.98
CA SER A 10 16.53 -3.29 -21.28
C SER A 10 15.88 -2.52 -22.42
N ILE A 11 14.62 -2.08 -22.23
CA ILE A 11 13.89 -1.28 -23.22
C ILE A 11 14.59 0.07 -23.46
N GLU A 12 15.04 0.74 -22.40
CA GLU A 12 15.79 1.99 -22.51
C GLU A 12 17.13 1.81 -23.22
N SER A 13 17.80 0.67 -23.01
CA SER A 13 19.05 0.33 -23.70
C SER A 13 18.84 0.00 -25.18
N GLU A 14 17.70 -0.61 -25.53
CA GLU A 14 17.34 -0.94 -26.92
C GLU A 14 16.86 0.28 -27.72
N ASN A 15 16.46 1.35 -27.02
CA ASN A 15 15.96 2.58 -27.62
C ASN A 15 16.79 3.80 -27.15
N PRO A 16 18.10 3.84 -27.48
CA PRO A 16 18.99 4.88 -26.99
C PRO A 16 18.54 6.28 -27.44
N GLY A 17 18.65 7.25 -26.54
CA GLY A 17 18.30 8.65 -26.81
C GLY A 17 16.82 9.01 -26.61
N LEU A 18 15.93 8.03 -26.42
CA LEU A 18 14.55 8.32 -26.05
C LEU A 18 14.46 8.94 -24.66
N GLN A 19 13.68 10.02 -24.58
CA GLN A 19 13.36 10.65 -23.30
C GLN A 19 12.39 9.78 -22.48
N PRO A 20 12.40 9.85 -21.15
CA PRO A 20 11.51 9.04 -20.30
C PRO A 20 10.02 9.14 -20.65
N LEU A 21 9.56 10.30 -21.14
CA LEU A 21 8.17 10.46 -21.58
C LEU A 21 7.85 9.60 -22.82
N ALA A 22 8.79 9.48 -23.78
CA ALA A 22 8.62 8.63 -24.94
C ALA A 22 8.59 7.15 -24.54
N VAL A 23 9.44 6.74 -23.59
CA VAL A 23 9.46 5.38 -23.04
C VAL A 23 8.11 5.05 -22.38
N LEU A 24 7.55 5.94 -21.56
CA LEU A 24 6.24 5.72 -20.94
C LEU A 24 5.11 5.58 -21.95
N ARG A 25 5.06 6.47 -22.95
CA ARG A 25 4.05 6.40 -24.02
C ARG A 25 4.17 5.11 -24.82
N GLY A 26 5.40 4.66 -25.07
CA GLY A 26 5.66 3.42 -25.76
C GLY A 26 5.31 2.17 -24.96
N LEU A 27 5.58 2.13 -23.66
CA LEU A 27 5.12 1.07 -22.76
C LEU A 27 3.58 0.98 -22.76
N ARG A 28 2.93 2.15 -22.69
CA ARG A 28 1.48 2.26 -22.75
C ARG A 28 0.91 1.78 -24.08
N LYS A 29 1.57 2.08 -25.19
CA LYS A 29 1.24 1.57 -26.53
C LYS A 29 1.39 0.05 -26.61
N ALA A 30 2.53 -0.47 -26.15
CA ALA A 30 2.81 -1.91 -26.17
C ALA A 30 1.77 -2.70 -25.37
N ALA A 31 1.29 -2.16 -24.25
CA ALA A 31 0.24 -2.78 -23.44
C ALA A 31 -1.20 -2.56 -23.96
N GLY A 32 -1.40 -1.79 -25.04
CA GLY A 32 -2.74 -1.50 -25.58
C GLY A 32 -3.60 -0.59 -24.70
N ILE A 33 -2.99 0.27 -23.87
CA ILE A 33 -3.71 1.04 -22.84
C ILE A 33 -3.94 2.47 -23.31
N ASP A 34 -5.03 2.69 -24.06
CA ASP A 34 -5.34 4.03 -24.63
C ASP A 34 -6.84 4.33 -24.63
N THR A 35 -7.48 4.19 -23.47
CA THR A 35 -8.93 4.48 -23.33
C THR A 35 -9.23 5.97 -23.62
N PRO A 36 -10.46 6.33 -24.04
CA PRO A 36 -10.85 7.73 -24.24
C PRO A 36 -10.58 8.62 -23.01
N PHE A 37 -10.71 8.05 -21.81
CA PHE A 37 -10.38 8.75 -20.56
C PHE A 37 -8.89 9.06 -20.43
N ILE A 38 -8.01 8.13 -20.80
CA ILE A 38 -6.57 8.33 -20.81
C ILE A 38 -6.19 9.37 -21.87
N GLN A 39 -6.73 9.23 -23.09
CA GLN A 39 -6.50 10.17 -24.19
C GLN A 39 -6.93 11.60 -23.84
N HIS A 40 -8.01 11.76 -23.07
CA HIS A 40 -8.46 13.09 -22.61
C HIS A 40 -7.39 13.86 -21.83
N TYR A 41 -6.54 13.17 -21.07
CA TYR A 41 -5.47 13.81 -20.28
C TYR A 41 -4.10 13.71 -20.97
N LEU A 42 -3.76 12.55 -21.52
CA LEU A 42 -2.43 12.24 -22.05
C LEU A 42 -2.33 12.40 -23.57
N GLY A 43 -3.44 12.65 -24.25
CA GLY A 43 -3.51 12.68 -25.71
C GLY A 43 -3.44 11.28 -26.32
N PRO A 44 -3.86 11.13 -27.58
CA PRO A 44 -3.80 9.86 -28.28
C PRO A 44 -2.35 9.39 -28.46
N LEU A 45 -2.18 8.08 -28.60
CA LEU A 45 -0.93 7.48 -29.08
C LEU A 45 -0.87 7.54 -30.61
N THR A 46 0.33 7.61 -31.17
CA THR A 46 0.58 7.56 -32.61
C THR A 46 1.66 6.52 -32.94
N ASP A 47 2.04 6.39 -34.21
CA ASP A 47 3.11 5.50 -34.63
C ASP A 47 4.51 5.94 -34.23
N LYS A 48 4.66 7.21 -33.85
CA LYS A 48 5.93 7.77 -33.35
C LYS A 48 6.30 7.23 -31.96
N GLU A 49 5.37 6.61 -31.25
CA GLU A 49 5.59 6.04 -29.91
C GLU A 49 5.87 4.53 -29.92
N SER A 50 6.14 3.91 -31.08
CA SER A 50 6.54 2.50 -31.13
C SER A 50 7.95 2.31 -30.56
N LEU A 51 8.08 1.44 -29.54
CA LEU A 51 9.37 1.02 -28.99
C LEU A 51 9.87 -0.22 -29.72
N VAL A 52 11.19 -0.32 -29.86
CA VAL A 52 11.85 -1.60 -30.09
C VAL A 52 11.78 -2.39 -28.78
N ILE A 53 11.00 -3.48 -28.77
CA ILE A 53 10.89 -4.38 -27.62
C ILE A 53 11.16 -5.80 -28.13
N LYS A 54 12.32 -6.35 -27.78
CA LYS A 54 12.69 -7.72 -28.19
C LYS A 54 12.04 -8.79 -27.32
N SER A 55 11.98 -10.02 -27.84
CA SER A 55 11.59 -11.19 -27.05
C SER A 55 12.60 -11.44 -25.91
N PRO A 56 12.14 -11.82 -24.70
CA PRO A 56 10.75 -12.12 -24.32
C PRO A 56 9.94 -10.91 -23.81
N LEU A 57 10.48 -9.69 -23.87
CA LEU A 57 9.84 -8.50 -23.29
C LEU A 57 8.56 -8.07 -24.02
N ASN A 58 8.46 -8.37 -25.32
CA ASN A 58 7.26 -8.08 -26.12
C ASN A 58 6.01 -8.81 -25.60
N GLU A 59 6.16 -10.00 -24.99
CA GLU A 59 5.08 -10.75 -24.34
C GLU A 59 4.93 -10.34 -22.87
N TYR A 60 6.04 -10.10 -22.18
CA TYR A 60 6.04 -9.71 -20.76
C TYR A 60 5.34 -8.37 -20.49
N ILE A 61 5.60 -7.35 -21.31
CA ILE A 61 5.11 -5.98 -21.06
C ILE A 61 3.59 -5.88 -21.09
N PRO A 62 2.87 -6.38 -22.12
CA PRO A 62 1.40 -6.36 -22.11
C PRO A 62 0.81 -7.08 -20.89
N ASN A 63 1.38 -8.22 -20.51
CA ASN A 63 0.88 -9.03 -19.39
C ASN A 63 1.09 -8.34 -18.04
N VAL A 64 2.30 -7.82 -17.76
CA VAL A 64 2.59 -7.19 -16.48
C VAL A 64 1.92 -5.82 -16.31
N LEU A 65 1.56 -5.17 -17.43
CA LEU A 65 0.91 -3.86 -17.44
C LEU A 65 -0.62 -3.97 -17.52
N THR A 66 -1.21 -5.09 -17.90
CA THR A 66 -2.68 -5.19 -17.91
C THR A 66 -3.18 -5.51 -16.51
N HIS A 67 -3.79 -4.53 -15.84
CA HIS A 67 -4.44 -4.75 -14.54
C HIS A 67 -5.83 -5.34 -14.74
N GLN A 68 -6.08 -6.49 -14.12
CA GLN A 68 -7.39 -7.11 -14.09
C GLN A 68 -7.60 -7.90 -12.81
N VAL A 69 -8.86 -8.04 -12.42
CA VAL A 69 -9.27 -8.89 -11.29
C VAL A 69 -10.29 -9.90 -11.82
N VAL A 70 -9.92 -11.17 -11.78
CA VAL A 70 -10.74 -12.29 -12.25
C VAL A 70 -10.94 -13.23 -11.08
N GLN A 71 -12.18 -13.31 -10.58
CA GLN A 71 -12.47 -13.94 -9.29
C GLN A 71 -11.61 -13.29 -8.19
N GLU A 72 -10.81 -14.06 -7.46
CA GLU A 72 -9.89 -13.58 -6.42
C GLU A 72 -8.47 -13.31 -6.94
N LEU A 73 -8.19 -13.61 -8.20
CA LEU A 73 -6.88 -13.39 -8.81
C LEU A 73 -6.76 -11.95 -9.28
N GLU A 74 -5.68 -11.29 -8.89
CA GLU A 74 -5.35 -9.94 -9.35
C GLU A 74 -4.05 -9.97 -10.16
N GLU A 75 -4.14 -9.52 -11.41
CA GLU A 75 -3.05 -9.46 -12.37
C GLU A 75 -2.61 -8.01 -12.65
N GLY A 76 -1.46 -7.84 -13.29
CA GLY A 76 -0.88 -6.51 -13.54
C GLY A 76 -0.31 -5.83 -12.29
N VAL A 77 -0.03 -6.63 -11.26
CA VAL A 77 0.55 -6.20 -9.97
C VAL A 77 1.91 -6.85 -9.74
N VAL A 78 2.73 -6.20 -8.90
CA VAL A 78 4.07 -6.69 -8.59
C VAL A 78 4.41 -6.50 -7.11
N LEU A 79 5.15 -7.46 -6.55
CA LEU A 79 5.76 -7.34 -5.22
C LEU A 79 6.93 -6.34 -5.24
N THR A 80 7.00 -5.46 -4.25
CA THR A 80 8.10 -4.50 -4.04
C THR A 80 9.03 -4.94 -2.89
N GLU A 81 10.27 -4.44 -2.85
CA GLU A 81 11.27 -4.82 -1.82
C GLU A 81 10.91 -4.39 -0.39
N ASP A 82 9.87 -3.56 -0.23
CA ASP A 82 9.33 -3.13 1.04
C ASP A 82 8.17 -4.04 1.53
N GLY A 83 7.88 -5.14 0.81
CA GLY A 83 6.83 -6.10 1.18
C GLY A 83 5.43 -5.72 0.73
N THR A 84 5.25 -4.61 0.00
CA THR A 84 3.94 -4.20 -0.52
C THR A 84 3.69 -4.69 -1.95
N THR A 85 2.41 -4.74 -2.35
CA THR A 85 2.02 -5.05 -3.73
C THR A 85 1.53 -3.79 -4.42
N VAL A 86 1.93 -3.60 -5.69
CA VAL A 86 1.69 -2.39 -6.48
C VAL A 86 1.19 -2.73 -7.88
N ALA A 87 0.07 -2.13 -8.29
CA ALA A 87 -0.36 -2.14 -9.69
C ALA A 87 0.46 -1.14 -10.51
N LEU A 88 0.98 -1.57 -11.67
CA LEU A 88 1.93 -0.75 -12.45
C LEU A 88 1.26 0.38 -13.24
N ILE A 89 0.04 0.20 -13.73
CA ILE A 89 -0.63 1.21 -14.56
C ILE A 89 -0.87 2.55 -13.91
N PRO A 90 -1.54 2.62 -12.75
CA PRO A 90 -1.76 3.92 -12.12
C PRO A 90 -0.43 4.61 -11.78
N LEU A 91 0.63 3.84 -11.47
CA LEU A 91 1.99 4.36 -11.32
C LEU A 91 2.52 5.00 -12.61
N LEU A 92 2.49 4.28 -13.74
CA LEU A 92 3.01 4.77 -15.02
C LEU A 92 2.21 5.95 -15.57
N LEU A 93 0.88 5.93 -15.43
CA LEU A 93 0.02 7.04 -15.87
C LEU A 93 0.28 8.32 -15.05
N GLY A 94 0.56 8.20 -13.75
CA GLY A 94 0.96 9.33 -12.92
C GLY A 94 2.29 9.94 -13.33
N LEU A 95 3.28 9.10 -13.66
CA LEU A 95 4.56 9.51 -14.21
C LEU A 95 4.42 10.20 -15.58
N GLU A 96 3.62 9.66 -16.49
CA GLU A 96 3.38 10.24 -17.82
C GLU A 96 2.70 11.61 -17.68
N ALA A 97 1.67 11.72 -16.81
CA ALA A 97 1.03 12.99 -16.49
C ALA A 97 2.02 14.02 -15.92
N GLY A 98 2.93 13.57 -15.05
CA GLY A 98 3.99 14.39 -14.48
C GLY A 98 4.95 14.95 -15.51
N LEU A 99 5.50 14.08 -16.36
CA LEU A 99 6.49 14.46 -17.39
C LEU A 99 5.89 15.27 -18.54
N LYS A 100 4.60 15.07 -18.85
CA LYS A 100 3.88 15.87 -19.86
C LYS A 100 3.53 17.27 -19.35
N SER A 101 3.42 17.46 -18.03
CA SER A 101 2.88 18.68 -17.44
C SER A 101 3.83 19.87 -17.56
N THR A 102 3.31 20.99 -18.06
CA THR A 102 4.02 22.28 -18.14
C THR A 102 3.54 23.31 -17.11
N SER A 103 2.56 22.96 -16.26
CA SER A 103 1.80 23.92 -15.44
C SER A 103 2.06 23.82 -13.93
N TRP A 104 3.30 23.54 -13.51
CA TRP A 104 3.63 23.36 -12.09
C TRP A 104 3.14 24.54 -11.22
N PRO A 105 2.51 24.29 -10.03
CA PRO A 105 2.38 23.01 -9.35
C PRO A 105 1.18 22.17 -9.82
N ARG A 106 0.36 22.61 -10.77
CA ARG A 106 -0.77 21.82 -11.28
C ARG A 106 -0.26 20.79 -12.28
N VAL A 107 -0.66 19.54 -12.11
CA VAL A 107 -0.34 18.42 -13.01
C VAL A 107 -1.65 17.86 -13.53
N PRO A 108 -2.13 18.30 -14.71
CA PRO A 108 -3.36 17.80 -15.31
C PRO A 108 -3.31 16.27 -15.42
N GLY A 109 -4.42 15.60 -15.13
CA GLY A 109 -4.49 14.13 -15.18
C GLY A 109 -3.98 13.41 -13.93
N LEU A 110 -3.17 14.06 -13.07
CA LEU A 110 -2.48 13.37 -11.96
C LEU A 110 -3.44 12.61 -11.03
N TYR A 111 -4.49 13.26 -10.53
CA TYR A 111 -5.50 12.63 -9.68
C TYR A 111 -6.38 11.62 -10.44
N PRO A 112 -7.05 11.99 -11.56
CA PRO A 112 -7.99 11.11 -12.24
C PRO A 112 -7.36 9.86 -12.85
N LEU A 113 -6.15 9.96 -13.39
CA LEU A 113 -5.48 8.82 -14.03
C LEU A 113 -4.92 7.81 -13.03
N THR A 114 -4.54 8.26 -11.83
CA THR A 114 -3.87 7.41 -10.83
C THR A 114 -4.87 6.79 -9.85
N LEU A 115 -5.91 7.53 -9.45
CA LEU A 115 -6.70 7.16 -8.29
C LEU A 115 -8.18 7.53 -8.42
N THR A 116 -8.51 8.79 -8.70
CA THR A 116 -9.85 9.30 -8.43
C THR A 116 -10.93 8.79 -9.40
N LYS A 117 -10.56 8.37 -10.61
CA LYS A 117 -11.48 7.65 -11.50
C LYS A 117 -11.89 6.32 -10.87
N ASN A 118 -10.91 5.50 -10.48
CA ASN A 118 -11.17 4.16 -9.96
C ASN A 118 -11.94 4.22 -8.63
N LEU A 119 -11.59 5.14 -7.73
CA LEU A 119 -12.38 5.41 -6.51
C LEU A 119 -13.83 5.77 -6.85
N ALA A 120 -14.04 6.69 -7.78
CA ALA A 120 -15.38 7.11 -8.16
C ALA A 120 -16.23 5.96 -8.72
N VAL A 121 -15.66 5.10 -9.56
CA VAL A 121 -16.39 3.96 -10.12
C VAL A 121 -16.68 2.92 -9.03
N SER A 122 -15.70 2.63 -8.16
CA SER A 122 -15.85 1.68 -7.05
C SER A 122 -16.95 2.08 -6.08
N PHE A 123 -16.98 3.35 -5.66
CA PHE A 123 -17.97 3.85 -4.70
C PHE A 123 -19.40 3.79 -5.25
N LEU A 124 -19.57 3.80 -6.57
CA LEU A 124 -20.88 3.85 -7.22
C LEU A 124 -21.38 2.53 -7.81
N GLN A 125 -20.51 1.52 -7.95
CA GLN A 125 -20.94 0.17 -8.33
C GLN A 125 -21.81 -0.50 -7.25
N HIS A 126 -21.77 -0.01 -6.01
CA HIS A 126 -22.56 -0.50 -4.87
C HIS A 126 -24.09 -0.46 -5.09
N PHE A 127 -24.57 0.32 -6.06
CA PHE A 127 -26.00 0.38 -6.39
C PHE A 127 -26.57 -0.85 -7.11
N GLN A 128 -25.75 -1.81 -7.53
CA GLN A 128 -26.20 -2.83 -8.51
C GLN A 128 -26.19 -4.28 -8.03
N THR A 129 -25.44 -4.64 -6.99
CA THR A 129 -25.20 -6.07 -6.72
C THR A 129 -25.64 -6.58 -5.35
N GLN A 130 -25.38 -5.91 -4.20
CA GLN A 130 -25.91 -6.35 -2.89
C GLN A 130 -26.06 -5.19 -1.86
N PRO A 131 -27.24 -4.98 -1.25
CA PRO A 131 -27.47 -3.89 -0.29
C PRO A 131 -26.86 -4.09 1.11
N SER A 132 -26.36 -5.28 1.47
CA SER A 132 -26.04 -5.64 2.86
C SER A 132 -24.55 -5.67 3.21
N SER A 133 -23.63 -5.38 2.28
CA SER A 133 -22.19 -5.22 2.59
C SER A 133 -21.58 -4.07 1.76
N SER A 134 -21.29 -2.94 2.41
CA SER A 134 -20.69 -1.74 1.78
C SER A 134 -19.18 -1.90 1.58
N ILE A 135 -18.77 -2.77 0.66
CA ILE A 135 -17.34 -2.92 0.31
C ILE A 135 -16.95 -1.83 -0.69
N HIS A 136 -16.62 -0.64 -0.18
CA HIS A 136 -16.18 0.48 -1.02
C HIS A 136 -14.76 0.32 -1.58
N LEU A 137 -13.92 -0.42 -0.85
CA LEU A 137 -12.50 -0.62 -1.14
C LEU A 137 -12.20 -2.12 -1.01
N GLY A 138 -11.42 -2.64 -1.94
CA GLY A 138 -11.06 -4.04 -2.02
C GLY A 138 -10.07 -4.43 -0.93
N PRO A 139 -9.89 -5.74 -0.72
CA PRO A 139 -8.91 -6.24 0.23
C PRO A 139 -7.49 -6.05 -0.30
N ASN A 140 -6.53 -6.38 0.58
CA ASN A 140 -5.20 -6.75 0.13
C ASN A 140 -5.21 -8.22 -0.31
N GLY A 141 -4.05 -8.76 -0.66
CA GLY A 141 -3.89 -10.16 -1.03
C GLY A 141 -2.58 -10.74 -0.55
N CYS A 142 -2.32 -11.96 -0.99
CA CYS A 142 -1.16 -12.76 -0.68
C CYS A 142 -0.52 -13.23 -1.98
N TRP A 143 0.81 -13.25 -2.02
CA TRP A 143 1.56 -13.96 -3.04
C TRP A 143 1.63 -15.45 -2.69
N ASP A 144 1.64 -16.28 -3.71
CA ASP A 144 1.92 -17.72 -3.61
C ASP A 144 3.31 -18.00 -3.03
N ASP A 145 4.30 -17.22 -3.46
CA ASP A 145 5.68 -17.25 -2.95
C ASP A 145 6.24 -15.82 -2.90
N VAL A 146 6.64 -15.33 -1.73
CA VAL A 146 7.17 -13.96 -1.60
C VAL A 146 8.62 -13.80 -2.11
N ARG A 147 9.35 -14.90 -2.29
CA ARG A 147 10.70 -14.93 -2.87
C ARG A 147 10.66 -15.01 -4.39
N ASN A 148 9.69 -15.76 -4.92
CA ASN A 148 9.45 -15.91 -6.36
C ASN A 148 7.96 -15.72 -6.73
N PRO A 149 7.42 -14.51 -6.58
CA PRO A 149 5.98 -14.26 -6.75
C PRO A 149 5.51 -14.49 -8.19
N GLN A 150 4.50 -15.35 -8.36
CA GLN A 150 3.86 -15.60 -9.65
C GLN A 150 2.36 -15.24 -9.61
N VAL A 151 1.66 -15.59 -8.53
CA VAL A 151 0.21 -15.43 -8.43
C VAL A 151 -0.14 -14.61 -7.19
N PHE A 152 -0.90 -13.53 -7.39
CA PHE A 152 -1.44 -12.72 -6.30
C PHE A 152 -2.94 -13.00 -6.13
N THR A 153 -3.32 -13.45 -4.93
CA THR A 153 -4.69 -13.82 -4.59
C THR A 153 -5.23 -12.89 -3.51
N LEU A 154 -6.38 -12.27 -3.76
CA LEU A 154 -7.07 -11.38 -2.83
C LEU A 154 -7.55 -12.14 -1.58
N SER A 155 -7.36 -11.55 -0.40
CA SER A 155 -7.74 -12.17 0.88
C SER A 155 -9.21 -11.98 1.26
N GLY A 156 -10.04 -11.52 0.33
CA GLY A 156 -11.45 -11.22 0.58
C GLY A 156 -12.20 -10.85 -0.69
N VAL A 157 -13.41 -10.33 -0.53
CA VAL A 157 -14.30 -10.03 -1.66
C VAL A 157 -13.66 -8.99 -2.60
N PRO A 158 -13.47 -9.32 -3.88
CA PRO A 158 -12.92 -8.40 -4.87
C PRO A 158 -13.71 -7.10 -4.99
N SER A 159 -13.02 -6.00 -5.27
CA SER A 159 -13.62 -4.74 -5.70
C SER A 159 -12.81 -4.13 -6.83
N LEU A 160 -13.35 -3.11 -7.51
CA LEU A 160 -12.63 -2.39 -8.55
C LEU A 160 -11.37 -1.66 -8.07
N VAL A 161 -11.24 -1.47 -6.75
CA VAL A 161 -10.12 -0.75 -6.15
C VAL A 161 -9.51 -1.62 -5.05
N THR A 162 -8.61 -2.50 -5.47
CA THR A 162 -7.74 -3.29 -4.59
C THR A 162 -6.70 -2.41 -3.90
N GLU A 163 -6.07 -2.94 -2.86
CA GLU A 163 -4.94 -2.27 -2.20
C GLU A 163 -3.74 -2.06 -3.14
N ALA A 164 -3.47 -3.02 -4.03
CA ALA A 164 -2.38 -2.91 -5.01
C ALA A 164 -2.61 -1.75 -5.99
N LEU A 165 -3.85 -1.58 -6.46
CA LEU A 165 -4.23 -0.46 -7.32
C LEU A 165 -4.08 0.88 -6.60
N ILE A 166 -4.46 0.95 -5.32
CA ILE A 166 -4.27 2.15 -4.50
C ILE A 166 -2.78 2.46 -4.32
N ASN A 167 -1.96 1.47 -3.98
CA ASN A 167 -0.53 1.67 -3.80
C ASN A 167 0.13 2.21 -5.08
N GLY A 168 -0.21 1.63 -6.24
CA GLY A 168 0.23 2.15 -7.54
C GLY A 168 -0.26 3.56 -7.85
N GLY A 169 -1.50 3.88 -7.49
CA GLY A 169 -2.04 5.23 -7.60
C GLY A 169 -1.31 6.24 -6.73
N MET A 170 -1.01 5.90 -5.47
CA MET A 170 -0.20 6.73 -4.59
C MET A 170 1.18 7.00 -5.18
N ASP A 171 1.84 5.96 -5.67
CA ASP A 171 3.19 6.08 -6.23
C ASP A 171 3.19 6.89 -7.53
N GLY A 172 2.18 6.71 -8.38
CA GLY A 172 1.95 7.53 -9.56
C GLY A 172 1.74 9.00 -9.21
N MET A 173 0.98 9.30 -8.15
CA MET A 173 0.80 10.68 -7.68
C MET A 173 2.09 11.27 -7.11
N ILE A 174 2.82 10.52 -6.28
CA ILE A 174 4.06 10.95 -5.65
C ILE A 174 5.13 11.23 -6.72
N LEU A 175 5.37 10.25 -7.59
CA LEU A 175 6.41 10.34 -8.60
C LEU A 175 6.03 11.28 -9.74
N GLY A 176 4.76 11.28 -10.16
CA GLY A 176 4.23 12.23 -11.15
C GLY A 176 4.39 13.68 -10.68
N LYS A 177 4.05 13.97 -9.42
CA LYS A 177 4.29 15.30 -8.83
C LYS A 177 5.79 15.63 -8.74
N HIS A 178 6.62 14.63 -8.46
CA HIS A 178 8.06 14.79 -8.33
C HIS A 178 8.72 15.19 -9.66
N VAL A 179 8.38 14.50 -10.75
CA VAL A 179 8.96 14.73 -12.08
C VAL A 179 8.40 15.97 -12.78
N ALA A 180 7.22 16.45 -12.39
CA ALA A 180 6.64 17.69 -12.89
C ALA A 180 7.30 18.98 -12.35
N LYS A 181 8.22 18.88 -11.39
CA LYS A 181 8.90 20.07 -10.82
C LYS A 181 9.79 20.74 -11.89
N PRO A 182 9.78 22.08 -12.00
CA PRO A 182 10.71 22.78 -12.89
C PRO A 182 12.16 22.39 -12.59
N ASN A 183 13.00 22.34 -13.64
CA ASN A 183 14.44 22.02 -13.55
C ASN A 183 14.79 20.60 -13.05
N LYS A 184 13.79 19.72 -12.86
CA LYS A 184 14.04 18.30 -12.64
C LYS A 184 14.15 17.58 -13.98
N HIS A 185 15.38 17.34 -14.40
CA HIS A 185 15.65 16.46 -15.54
C HIS A 185 15.73 15.01 -15.07
N LEU A 186 14.73 14.22 -15.45
CA LEU A 186 14.78 12.78 -15.29
C LEU A 186 15.66 12.18 -16.39
N LYS A 187 16.74 11.48 -16.01
CA LYS A 187 17.64 10.84 -16.97
C LYS A 187 16.98 9.62 -17.62
N THR A 188 16.56 8.66 -16.79
CA THR A 188 15.89 7.42 -17.22
C THR A 188 14.76 7.09 -16.26
N LEU A 189 13.72 6.43 -16.77
CA LEU A 189 12.61 5.90 -15.98
C LEU A 189 13.11 4.84 -15.00
N SER A 190 13.95 3.92 -15.47
CA SER A 190 14.54 2.86 -14.63
C SER A 190 15.26 3.40 -13.40
N SER A 191 16.07 4.44 -13.55
CA SER A 191 16.84 5.05 -12.45
C SER A 191 15.92 5.63 -11.37
N LEU A 192 14.80 6.25 -11.75
CA LEU A 192 13.82 6.75 -10.80
C LEU A 192 13.10 5.61 -10.08
N LEU A 193 12.64 4.59 -10.81
CA LEU A 193 11.97 3.43 -10.22
C LEU A 193 12.91 2.69 -9.26
N ARG A 194 14.17 2.47 -9.65
CA ARG A 194 15.19 1.85 -8.82
C ARG A 194 15.43 2.64 -7.53
N ARG A 195 15.66 3.95 -7.64
CA ARG A 195 15.85 4.81 -6.46
C ARG A 195 14.64 4.80 -5.52
N TYR A 196 13.43 4.69 -6.06
CA TYR A 196 12.20 4.71 -5.27
C TYR A 196 11.90 3.36 -4.60
N TYR A 197 12.00 2.25 -5.34
CA TYR A 197 11.58 0.92 -4.90
C TYR A 197 12.69 0.07 -4.27
N THR A 198 13.95 0.33 -4.57
CA THR A 198 15.08 -0.52 -4.14
C THR A 198 16.02 0.19 -3.17
N HIS A 199 15.55 1.24 -2.50
CA HIS A 199 16.36 1.93 -1.49
C HIS A 199 16.52 1.05 -0.26
N ARG A 200 17.77 0.73 0.11
CA ARG A 200 18.10 -0.05 1.31
C ARG A 200 18.42 0.89 2.47
N LEU A 201 17.80 0.62 3.61
CA LEU A 201 18.08 1.32 4.86
C LEU A 201 19.45 0.89 5.39
N ASN A 202 20.20 1.84 5.94
CA ASN A 202 21.41 1.57 6.70
C ASN A 202 21.09 1.53 8.21
N SER A 203 22.11 1.39 9.05
CA SER A 203 21.95 1.36 10.51
C SER A 203 21.35 2.64 11.12
N ALA A 204 21.38 3.78 10.42
CA ALA A 204 20.70 5.00 10.85
C ALA A 204 19.17 4.94 10.61
N GLY A 205 18.69 3.90 9.94
CA GLY A 205 17.27 3.58 9.81
C GLY A 205 16.48 4.60 8.98
N LEU A 206 15.16 4.62 9.19
CA LEU A 206 14.24 5.47 8.43
C LEU A 206 14.36 6.96 8.74
N ASP A 207 14.89 7.34 9.90
CA ASP A 207 14.99 8.75 10.29
C ASP A 207 15.99 9.49 9.38
N ALA A 208 17.06 8.82 8.97
CA ALA A 208 18.08 9.32 8.05
C ALA A 208 17.77 9.03 6.55
N ALA A 209 16.71 8.27 6.25
CA ALA A 209 16.41 7.84 4.90
C ALA A 209 15.92 9.01 4.00
N PRO A 210 16.19 8.99 2.68
CA PRO A 210 15.63 9.95 1.75
C PRO A 210 14.10 9.93 1.78
N VAL A 211 13.49 11.10 1.63
CA VAL A 211 12.02 11.21 1.65
C VAL A 211 11.36 10.45 0.50
N LEU A 212 11.95 10.46 -0.69
CA LEU A 212 11.35 9.88 -1.90
C LEU A 212 11.68 8.38 -2.06
N ILE A 213 11.12 7.56 -1.18
CA ILE A 213 11.22 6.09 -1.22
C ILE A 213 9.84 5.45 -0.97
N SER A 214 9.67 4.24 -1.48
CA SER A 214 8.44 3.42 -1.39
C SER A 214 8.00 3.12 0.04
N ARG A 215 8.95 2.85 0.96
CA ARG A 215 8.69 2.70 2.41
C ARG A 215 7.97 3.89 3.04
N LEU A 216 8.08 5.07 2.44
CA LEU A 216 7.42 6.30 2.90
C LEU A 216 6.18 6.66 2.05
N ARG A 217 5.65 5.75 1.24
CA ARG A 217 4.49 5.93 0.34
C ARG A 217 3.33 6.67 1.00
N ARG A 218 2.74 6.10 2.06
CA ARG A 218 1.57 6.71 2.72
C ARG A 218 1.89 8.08 3.33
N SER A 219 3.07 8.24 3.92
CA SER A 219 3.53 9.53 4.49
C SER A 219 3.72 10.61 3.41
N ASN A 220 4.30 10.24 2.28
CA ASN A 220 4.48 11.14 1.14
C ASN A 220 3.16 11.48 0.46
N PHE A 221 2.29 10.48 0.30
CA PHE A 221 0.96 10.65 -0.28
C PHE A 221 0.08 11.57 0.55
N ARG A 222 0.08 11.41 1.88
CA ARG A 222 -0.64 12.29 2.83
C ARG A 222 -0.30 13.77 2.63
N LYS A 223 0.95 14.10 2.29
CA LYS A 223 1.39 15.49 2.03
C LYS A 223 0.81 16.08 0.72
N LEU A 224 0.30 15.24 -0.18
CA LEU A 224 -0.21 15.65 -1.49
C LEU A 224 -1.72 15.82 -1.52
N VAL A 225 -2.45 15.24 -0.57
CA VAL A 225 -3.91 15.16 -0.60
C VAL A 225 -4.53 15.75 0.66
N ASN A 226 -5.72 16.32 0.51
CA ASN A 226 -6.62 16.67 1.61
C ASN A 226 -8.04 16.22 1.22
N PHE A 227 -8.89 16.00 2.23
CA PHE A 227 -10.22 15.40 2.04
C PHE A 227 -11.06 16.18 1.02
N ASP A 228 -11.19 17.49 1.19
CA ASP A 228 -12.04 18.33 0.32
C ASP A 228 -11.55 18.39 -1.12
N SER A 229 -10.23 18.49 -1.32
CA SER A 229 -9.62 18.43 -2.64
C SER A 229 -9.86 17.08 -3.29
N LEU A 230 -9.64 15.98 -2.56
CA LEU A 230 -9.84 14.63 -3.06
C LEU A 230 -11.30 14.39 -3.48
N LYS A 231 -12.25 14.82 -2.65
CA LYS A 231 -13.69 14.80 -2.95
C LYS A 231 -14.02 15.52 -4.25
N LYS A 232 -13.51 16.75 -4.43
CA LYS A 232 -13.68 17.51 -5.68
C LYS A 232 -13.07 16.78 -6.89
N GLN A 233 -11.90 16.15 -6.73
CA GLN A 233 -11.24 15.41 -7.82
C GLN A 233 -11.97 14.10 -8.17
N VAL A 234 -12.56 13.41 -7.22
CA VAL A 234 -13.41 12.22 -7.44
C VAL A 234 -14.66 12.61 -8.24
N THR A 235 -15.40 13.62 -7.80
CA THR A 235 -16.59 14.10 -8.54
C THR A 235 -16.24 14.57 -9.95
N LYS A 236 -15.13 15.30 -10.11
CA LYS A 236 -14.67 15.75 -11.44
C LYS A 236 -14.28 14.58 -12.35
N ALA A 237 -13.52 13.61 -11.85
CA ALA A 237 -13.09 12.45 -12.61
C ALA A 237 -14.29 11.63 -13.10
N LEU A 238 -15.29 11.43 -12.23
CA LEU A 238 -16.51 10.73 -12.56
C LEU A 238 -17.32 11.41 -13.67
N ASN A 239 -17.48 12.73 -13.60
CA ASN A 239 -18.22 13.48 -14.62
C ASN A 239 -17.55 13.38 -15.99
N ILE A 240 -16.21 13.43 -16.01
CA ILE A 240 -15.43 13.26 -17.25
C ILE A 240 -15.55 11.82 -17.75
N TYR A 241 -15.43 10.83 -16.87
CA TYR A 241 -15.56 9.41 -17.21
C TYR A 241 -16.93 9.10 -17.83
N ARG A 242 -18.04 9.51 -17.20
CA ARG A 242 -19.39 9.31 -17.74
C ARG A 242 -19.58 9.94 -19.11
N ARG A 243 -19.06 11.16 -19.31
CA ARG A 243 -19.16 11.87 -20.59
C ARG A 243 -18.41 11.13 -21.71
N LEU A 244 -17.25 10.57 -21.41
CA LEU A 244 -16.38 9.92 -22.41
C LEU A 244 -16.78 8.47 -22.68
N ASP A 245 -17.22 7.74 -21.65
CA ASP A 245 -17.55 6.31 -21.75
C ASP A 245 -19.02 6.06 -22.12
N LYS A 246 -19.78 7.14 -22.43
CA LYS A 246 -21.23 7.13 -22.70
C LYS A 246 -22.04 6.39 -21.64
N TYR A 247 -21.56 6.36 -20.39
CA TYR A 247 -22.23 5.67 -19.30
C TYR A 247 -23.42 6.51 -18.81
N GLU A 248 -24.61 6.26 -19.36
CA GLU A 248 -25.86 6.84 -18.89
C GLU A 248 -26.46 5.99 -17.76
N LYS A 249 -26.45 6.50 -16.53
CA LYS A 249 -27.42 6.09 -15.51
C LYS A 249 -27.98 7.28 -14.74
N LYS A 250 -29.31 7.34 -14.65
CA LYS A 250 -30.10 8.22 -13.77
C LYS A 250 -29.89 7.79 -12.31
N SER A 251 -28.75 8.14 -11.72
CA SER A 251 -28.55 8.06 -10.26
C SER A 251 -29.06 9.34 -9.61
N ASN A 252 -29.76 9.22 -8.48
CA ASN A 252 -30.08 10.38 -7.64
C ASN A 252 -28.78 11.06 -7.19
N LYS A 253 -28.60 12.35 -7.52
CA LYS A 253 -27.39 13.12 -7.19
C LYS A 253 -27.09 13.14 -5.70
N ARG A 254 -28.12 13.09 -4.83
CA ARG A 254 -27.96 13.10 -3.38
C ARG A 254 -27.32 11.81 -2.86
N ASN A 255 -27.81 10.65 -3.31
CA ASN A 255 -27.28 9.34 -2.90
C ASN A 255 -25.84 9.16 -3.40
N GLN A 256 -25.57 9.57 -4.64
CA GLN A 256 -24.22 9.56 -5.20
C GLN A 256 -23.20 10.33 -4.32
N GLN A 257 -23.60 11.49 -3.80
CA GLN A 257 -22.70 12.29 -2.97
C GLN A 257 -22.45 11.64 -1.61
N MET A 258 -23.46 10.97 -1.05
CA MET A 258 -23.33 10.21 0.19
C MET A 258 -22.35 9.03 0.01
N ASP A 259 -22.49 8.25 -1.06
CA ASP A 259 -21.60 7.11 -1.33
C ASP A 259 -20.15 7.55 -1.54
N ILE A 260 -19.94 8.66 -2.25
CA ILE A 260 -18.61 9.25 -2.42
C ILE A 260 -18.04 9.68 -1.07
N ASP A 261 -18.85 10.28 -0.20
CA ASP A 261 -18.41 10.75 1.10
C ASP A 261 -18.06 9.59 2.04
N GLU A 262 -18.87 8.53 2.06
CA GLU A 262 -18.63 7.32 2.85
C GLU A 262 -17.41 6.53 2.34
N GLY A 263 -17.33 6.32 1.03
CA GLY A 263 -16.18 5.68 0.39
C GLY A 263 -14.87 6.45 0.63
N LEU A 264 -14.91 7.79 0.56
CA LEU A 264 -13.74 8.63 0.85
C LEU A 264 -13.35 8.63 2.32
N LYS A 265 -14.30 8.63 3.24
CA LYS A 265 -14.00 8.46 4.68
C LYS A 265 -13.31 7.13 4.92
N THR A 266 -13.81 6.05 4.31
CA THR A 266 -13.18 4.72 4.37
C THR A 266 -11.77 4.74 3.79
N PHE A 267 -11.57 5.40 2.65
CA PHE A 267 -10.25 5.54 2.00
C PHE A 267 -9.27 6.31 2.88
N VAL A 268 -9.68 7.45 3.43
CA VAL A 268 -8.84 8.28 4.28
C VAL A 268 -8.46 7.53 5.55
N HIS A 269 -9.42 6.92 6.23
CA HIS A 269 -9.15 6.12 7.41
C HIS A 269 -8.13 5.00 7.11
N ARG A 270 -8.36 4.19 6.07
CA ARG A 270 -7.52 3.02 5.77
C ARG A 270 -6.14 3.34 5.20
N TYR A 271 -6.02 4.36 4.36
CA TYR A 271 -4.81 4.58 3.56
C TYR A 271 -4.06 5.87 3.88
N ILE A 272 -4.71 6.81 4.56
CA ILE A 272 -4.06 8.00 5.09
C ILE A 272 -3.76 7.78 6.56
N ASP A 273 -4.79 7.54 7.38
CA ASP A 273 -4.68 7.49 8.83
C ASP A 273 -4.03 6.22 9.36
N CYS A 274 -4.42 5.07 8.84
CA CYS A 274 -3.82 3.81 9.22
C CYS A 274 -2.41 3.58 8.61
N PRO A 275 -1.49 2.98 9.39
CA PRO A 275 -0.22 2.52 8.86
C PRO A 275 -0.44 1.36 7.89
N ALA A 276 0.54 1.13 7.01
CA ALA A 276 0.55 -0.10 6.22
C ALA A 276 0.84 -1.28 7.16
N ILE A 277 -0.04 -2.29 7.12
CA ILE A 277 0.10 -3.52 7.91
C ILE A 277 0.42 -4.66 6.94
N ILE A 278 1.56 -5.32 7.13
CA ILE A 278 1.96 -6.52 6.41
C ILE A 278 1.12 -7.68 6.97
N PRO A 279 0.25 -8.30 6.16
CA PRO A 279 -0.63 -9.36 6.63
C PRO A 279 0.14 -10.66 6.88
N ARG A 280 -0.46 -11.55 7.67
CA ARG A 280 0.13 -12.84 8.06
C ARG A 280 0.75 -13.64 6.93
N CYS A 281 0.04 -13.78 5.82
CA CYS A 281 0.51 -14.55 4.67
C CYS A 281 1.80 -14.01 4.04
N MET A 282 2.01 -12.67 4.07
CA MET A 282 3.16 -12.05 3.44
C MET A 282 4.45 -12.30 4.21
N TRP A 283 4.39 -12.51 5.53
CA TRP A 283 5.56 -12.96 6.30
C TRP A 283 5.61 -14.49 6.47
N GLU A 284 4.81 -15.23 5.69
CA GLU A 284 4.72 -16.70 5.68
C GLU A 284 4.39 -17.27 7.08
N ALA A 285 3.42 -16.65 7.76
CA ALA A 285 2.95 -17.09 9.07
C ALA A 285 2.44 -18.53 9.06
N GLN A 286 2.83 -19.30 10.07
CA GLN A 286 2.15 -20.56 10.37
C GLN A 286 0.69 -20.29 10.81
N PRO A 287 -0.22 -21.25 10.60
CA PRO A 287 -1.58 -21.15 11.09
C PRO A 287 -1.64 -21.03 12.61
N TYR A 288 -2.69 -20.41 13.11
CA TYR A 288 -3.07 -20.46 14.52
C TYR A 288 -3.36 -21.93 14.92
N ARG A 289 -2.89 -22.37 16.09
CA ARG A 289 -3.19 -23.70 16.65
C ARG A 289 -4.36 -23.62 17.61
N GLY A 290 -5.34 -24.51 17.47
CA GLY A 290 -6.54 -24.50 18.32
C GLY A 290 -7.56 -23.44 17.88
N THR A 291 -8.40 -22.98 18.81
CA THR A 291 -9.51 -22.05 18.52
C THR A 291 -9.21 -20.67 19.10
N PRO A 292 -9.14 -19.61 18.27
CA PRO A 292 -8.84 -18.28 18.76
C PRO A 292 -10.00 -17.68 19.55
N THR A 293 -9.69 -16.96 20.62
CA THR A 293 -10.68 -16.22 21.42
C THR A 293 -10.95 -14.84 20.81
N LEU A 294 -12.21 -14.54 20.52
CA LEU A 294 -12.62 -13.24 19.98
C LEU A 294 -12.54 -12.15 21.07
N LEU A 295 -11.99 -11.00 20.70
CA LEU A 295 -11.93 -9.82 21.55
C LEU A 295 -13.29 -9.10 21.63
N SER A 296 -13.62 -8.59 22.82
CA SER A 296 -14.75 -7.67 23.01
C SER A 296 -14.29 -6.23 22.76
N LEU A 297 -14.54 -5.70 21.56
CA LEU A 297 -14.14 -4.35 21.16
C LEU A 297 -15.17 -3.27 21.60
N PRO A 298 -14.76 -2.01 21.78
CA PRO A 298 -13.38 -1.49 21.75
C PRO A 298 -12.57 -1.88 22.99
N LEU A 299 -11.26 -2.06 22.83
CA LEU A 299 -10.34 -2.29 23.95
C LEU A 299 -9.98 -0.98 24.67
N SER A 300 -9.45 -1.08 25.89
CA SER A 300 -9.10 0.09 26.71
C SER A 300 -7.60 0.32 26.86
N PHE A 301 -6.76 -0.62 26.42
CA PHE A 301 -5.33 -0.59 26.66
C PHE A 301 -4.47 -0.88 25.43
N LEU A 302 -3.27 -0.29 25.42
CA LEU A 302 -2.19 -0.62 24.52
C LEU A 302 -0.95 -0.99 25.34
N TYR A 303 -0.44 -2.20 25.15
CA TYR A 303 0.71 -2.72 25.87
C TYR A 303 1.94 -2.73 24.98
N ILE A 304 2.97 -2.00 25.39
CA ILE A 304 4.21 -1.85 24.63
C ILE A 304 5.26 -2.85 25.11
N HIS A 305 5.84 -3.55 24.13
CA HIS A 305 6.88 -4.55 24.29
C HIS A 305 8.08 -4.20 23.40
N HIS A 306 9.20 -4.83 23.69
CA HIS A 306 10.25 -5.10 22.71
C HIS A 306 10.50 -6.59 22.66
N THR A 307 11.16 -7.06 21.61
CA THR A 307 11.36 -8.51 21.43
C THR A 307 12.45 -9.04 22.36
N TYR A 308 13.48 -8.23 22.66
CA TYR A 308 14.75 -8.64 23.27
C TYR A 308 15.51 -9.68 22.43
N GLU A 309 14.86 -10.79 22.05
CA GLU A 309 15.28 -11.67 20.98
C GLU A 309 14.14 -11.85 19.95
N PRO A 310 14.35 -11.58 18.66
CA PRO A 310 15.59 -11.09 18.04
C PRO A 310 16.01 -9.69 18.54
N SER A 311 17.30 -9.52 18.82
CA SER A 311 17.87 -8.33 19.49
C SER A 311 18.21 -7.15 18.56
N GLN A 312 18.34 -7.39 17.26
CA GLN A 312 18.70 -6.34 16.31
C GLN A 312 17.46 -5.76 15.61
N PRO A 313 17.41 -4.44 15.36
CA PRO A 313 16.40 -3.85 14.49
C PRO A 313 16.44 -4.48 13.09
N CYS A 314 15.28 -4.93 12.61
CA CYS A 314 15.15 -5.43 11.25
C CYS A 314 14.93 -4.27 10.26
N LEU A 315 15.71 -4.22 9.17
CA LEU A 315 15.74 -3.05 8.26
C LEU A 315 15.20 -3.35 6.85
N THR A 316 14.88 -4.61 6.57
CA THR A 316 14.29 -5.05 5.31
C THR A 316 13.07 -5.91 5.58
N PHE A 317 12.16 -5.96 4.60
CA PHE A 317 10.97 -6.82 4.66
C PHE A 317 11.35 -8.29 4.89
N GLU A 318 12.41 -8.77 4.23
CA GLU A 318 12.90 -10.13 4.38
C GLU A 318 13.42 -10.40 5.80
N GLN A 319 14.19 -9.48 6.37
CA GLN A 319 14.71 -9.61 7.73
C GLN A 319 13.57 -9.57 8.75
N CYS A 320 12.65 -8.60 8.65
CA CYS A 320 11.52 -8.50 9.56
C CYS A 320 10.59 -9.71 9.46
N SER A 321 10.34 -10.23 8.25
CA SER A 321 9.53 -11.44 8.05
C SER A 321 10.20 -12.68 8.66
N ARG A 322 11.52 -12.82 8.51
CA ARG A 322 12.28 -13.89 9.17
C ARG A 322 12.20 -13.78 10.69
N ASP A 323 12.34 -12.58 11.22
CA ASP A 323 12.31 -12.32 12.66
C ASP A 323 10.89 -12.57 13.24
N MET A 324 9.83 -12.21 12.50
CA MET A 324 8.43 -12.58 12.80
C MET A 324 8.25 -14.10 12.88
N ARG A 325 8.76 -14.85 11.89
CA ARG A 325 8.70 -16.32 11.90
C ARG A 325 9.49 -16.93 13.05
N ALA A 326 10.67 -16.40 13.38
CA ALA A 326 11.46 -16.86 14.51
C ALA A 326 10.70 -16.70 15.83
N MET A 327 10.06 -15.54 16.05
CA MET A 327 9.21 -15.31 17.23
C MET A 327 7.98 -16.22 17.25
N GLN A 328 7.31 -16.42 16.11
CA GLN A 328 6.17 -17.33 16.03
C GLN A 328 6.58 -18.77 16.35
N ASN A 329 7.69 -19.23 15.78
CA ASN A 329 8.25 -20.56 16.03
C ASN A 329 8.55 -20.75 17.51
N PHE A 330 9.25 -19.80 18.14
CA PHE A 330 9.55 -19.85 19.57
C PHE A 330 8.27 -19.88 20.42
N HIS A 331 7.29 -19.03 20.12
CA HIS A 331 6.02 -19.01 20.84
C HIS A 331 5.23 -20.33 20.69
N GLN A 332 5.16 -20.88 19.47
CA GLN A 332 4.37 -22.09 19.23
C GLN A 332 5.06 -23.38 19.66
N ASN A 333 6.35 -23.54 19.37
CA ASN A 333 7.07 -24.80 19.54
C ASN A 333 7.78 -24.87 20.89
N ASP A 334 8.33 -23.76 21.38
CA ASP A 334 9.11 -23.77 22.62
C ASP A 334 8.26 -23.38 23.83
N ARG A 335 7.29 -22.46 23.65
CA ARG A 335 6.35 -22.07 24.72
C ARG A 335 4.98 -22.76 24.67
N GLY A 336 4.69 -23.50 23.61
CA GLY A 336 3.41 -24.20 23.44
C GLY A 336 2.20 -23.28 23.27
N TRP A 337 2.39 -22.04 22.78
CA TRP A 337 1.29 -21.12 22.52
C TRP A 337 0.62 -21.40 21.18
N ASP A 338 -0.61 -20.91 21.04
CA ASP A 338 -1.38 -21.13 19.82
C ASP A 338 -0.81 -20.40 18.59
N ASP A 339 -0.12 -19.28 18.82
CA ASP A 339 0.42 -18.39 17.79
C ASP A 339 1.39 -17.39 18.44
N ILE A 340 2.03 -16.53 17.63
CA ILE A 340 2.80 -15.38 18.10
C ILE A 340 2.01 -14.60 19.17
N GLY A 341 2.65 -14.23 20.28
CA GLY A 341 1.95 -13.68 21.43
C GLY A 341 1.39 -12.27 21.24
N TYR A 342 1.97 -11.49 20.33
CA TYR A 342 1.62 -10.08 20.11
C TYR A 342 0.44 -9.92 19.15
N SER A 343 -0.34 -8.86 19.32
CA SER A 343 -1.36 -8.46 18.35
C SER A 343 -0.71 -7.92 17.08
N PHE A 344 0.28 -7.03 17.26
CA PHE A 344 1.06 -6.42 16.18
C PHE A 344 2.53 -6.33 16.55
N VAL A 345 3.39 -6.25 15.55
CA VAL A 345 4.83 -6.08 15.73
C VAL A 345 5.33 -4.99 14.80
N ALA A 346 6.08 -4.01 15.30
CA ALA A 346 6.67 -2.94 14.51
C ALA A 346 8.11 -3.30 14.10
N GLY A 347 8.35 -3.33 12.79
CA GLY A 347 9.68 -3.46 12.21
C GLY A 347 10.35 -2.10 12.03
N SER A 348 11.68 -2.06 12.07
CA SER A 348 12.44 -0.83 11.78
C SER A 348 12.56 -0.53 10.27
N ASP A 349 11.99 -1.40 9.44
CA ASP A 349 11.81 -1.25 8.00
C ASP A 349 10.65 -0.30 7.62
N GLY A 350 9.83 0.11 8.60
CA GLY A 350 8.77 1.10 8.45
C GLY A 350 7.36 0.55 8.40
N TYR A 351 7.18 -0.74 8.68
CA TYR A 351 5.89 -1.41 8.63
C TYR A 351 5.48 -2.00 9.97
N VAL A 352 4.17 -2.15 10.13
CA VAL A 352 3.58 -2.96 11.17
C VAL A 352 3.29 -4.33 10.58
N TYR A 353 3.64 -5.39 11.29
CA TYR A 353 3.37 -6.77 10.93
C TYR A 353 2.20 -7.27 11.77
N GLU A 354 1.23 -7.90 11.10
CA GLU A 354 0.10 -8.52 11.76
C GLU A 354 0.55 -9.78 12.52
N GLY A 355 0.39 -9.79 13.84
CA GLY A 355 0.48 -10.99 14.66
C GLY A 355 -0.88 -11.66 14.76
N ARG A 356 -1.49 -11.67 15.95
CA ARG A 356 -2.89 -12.11 16.12
C ARG A 356 -3.92 -11.10 15.59
N GLY A 357 -3.49 -9.89 15.27
CA GLY A 357 -4.30 -8.88 14.61
C GLY A 357 -5.35 -8.23 15.51
N TRP A 358 -6.39 -7.70 14.87
CA TRP A 358 -7.39 -6.83 15.51
C TRP A 358 -8.47 -7.59 16.31
N HIS A 359 -8.79 -8.81 15.92
CA HIS A 359 -10.00 -9.49 16.41
C HIS A 359 -9.70 -10.58 17.44
N TRP A 360 -8.46 -11.03 17.55
CA TRP A 360 -8.09 -12.19 18.36
C TRP A 360 -7.27 -11.82 19.58
N GLN A 361 -7.57 -12.49 20.69
CA GLN A 361 -6.89 -12.27 21.96
C GLN A 361 -5.40 -12.65 21.88
N GLY A 362 -4.55 -11.76 22.41
CA GLY A 362 -3.11 -11.94 22.56
C GLY A 362 -2.67 -12.98 23.59
N ALA A 363 -1.37 -13.21 23.67
CA ALA A 363 -0.68 -13.92 24.76
C ALA A 363 0.53 -13.12 25.30
N HIS A 364 0.52 -11.79 25.11
CA HIS A 364 1.66 -10.91 25.36
C HIS A 364 1.77 -10.40 26.81
N THR A 365 0.67 -10.31 27.56
CA THR A 365 0.66 -9.68 28.89
C THR A 365 -0.31 -10.41 29.82
N LYS A 366 0.26 -11.21 30.74
CA LYS A 366 -0.49 -12.08 31.64
C LYS A 366 -1.57 -11.29 32.41
N GLY A 367 -2.81 -11.79 32.40
CA GLY A 367 -3.96 -11.15 33.04
C GLY A 367 -4.57 -9.96 32.30
N GLN A 368 -3.97 -9.53 31.18
CA GLN A 368 -4.37 -8.33 30.44
C GLN A 368 -4.69 -8.59 28.96
N ASN A 369 -4.42 -9.78 28.45
CA ASN A 369 -4.56 -10.15 27.03
C ASN A 369 -5.94 -9.85 26.42
N SER A 370 -7.03 -9.93 27.19
CA SER A 370 -8.39 -9.66 26.72
C SER A 370 -8.78 -8.18 26.75
N LYS A 371 -7.94 -7.30 27.31
CA LYS A 371 -8.26 -5.91 27.60
C LYS A 371 -7.53 -4.89 26.71
N GLY A 372 -6.49 -5.34 26.00
CA GLY A 372 -5.66 -4.44 25.19
C GLY A 372 -4.82 -5.16 24.15
N TYR A 373 -4.37 -4.39 23.17
CA TYR A 373 -3.46 -4.87 22.13
C TYR A 373 -2.03 -4.88 22.64
N GLY A 374 -1.30 -5.96 22.38
CA GLY A 374 0.15 -6.01 22.59
C GLY A 374 0.88 -5.65 21.31
N VAL A 375 1.71 -4.61 21.37
CA VAL A 375 2.55 -4.17 20.26
C VAL A 375 4.01 -4.27 20.66
N SER A 376 4.79 -5.07 19.91
CA SER A 376 6.22 -5.24 20.14
C SER A 376 7.07 -4.53 19.10
N PHE A 377 8.17 -3.91 19.51
CA PHE A 377 9.21 -3.43 18.58
C PHE A 377 10.29 -4.51 18.41
N ILE A 378 10.62 -4.85 17.16
CA ILE A 378 11.73 -5.80 16.88
C ILE A 378 13.06 -5.14 17.25
N GLY A 379 13.70 -5.65 18.28
CA GLY A 379 15.00 -5.25 18.78
C GLY A 379 15.11 -5.30 20.31
N ASP A 380 16.34 -5.14 20.80
CA ASP A 380 16.62 -4.83 22.20
C ASP A 380 16.75 -3.31 22.41
N TYR A 381 15.98 -2.82 23.36
CA TYR A 381 15.80 -1.39 23.68
C TYR A 381 15.98 -1.16 25.19
N MET A 382 16.77 -2.00 25.86
CA MET A 382 17.16 -1.79 27.27
C MET A 382 17.99 -0.52 27.46
N THR A 383 18.86 -0.21 26.48
CA THR A 383 19.82 0.91 26.54
C THR A 383 19.74 1.85 25.34
N SER A 384 18.83 1.59 24.41
CA SER A 384 18.60 2.40 23.20
C SER A 384 17.10 2.57 22.97
N ILE A 385 16.73 3.50 22.08
CA ILE A 385 15.32 3.71 21.68
C ILE A 385 15.13 3.30 20.21
N PRO A 386 13.92 2.83 19.82
CA PRO A 386 13.58 2.69 18.41
C PRO A 386 13.68 4.03 17.68
N SER A 387 13.81 3.99 16.34
CA SER A 387 13.79 5.21 15.54
C SER A 387 12.48 5.99 15.76
N GLN A 388 12.55 7.33 15.67
CA GLN A 388 11.39 8.18 15.91
C GLN A 388 10.24 7.83 14.97
N ARG A 389 10.54 7.55 13.70
CA ARG A 389 9.53 7.10 12.73
C ARG A 389 8.85 5.78 13.12
N THR A 390 9.59 4.83 13.69
CA THR A 390 9.00 3.54 14.13
C THR A 390 8.12 3.75 15.37
N MET A 391 8.56 4.60 16.31
CA MET A 391 7.72 4.99 17.45
C MET A 391 6.45 5.71 17.00
N ASP A 392 6.54 6.63 16.04
CA ASP A 392 5.38 7.35 15.48
C ASP A 392 4.43 6.44 14.71
N LEU A 393 4.94 5.38 14.08
CA LEU A 393 4.13 4.36 13.41
C LEU A 393 3.17 3.69 14.41
N VAL A 394 3.65 3.38 15.62
CA VAL A 394 2.81 2.78 16.67
C VAL A 394 1.97 3.84 17.38
N ARG A 395 2.61 4.89 17.90
CA ARG A 395 1.97 5.89 18.75
C ARG A 395 0.93 6.74 18.02
N ASN A 396 1.26 7.20 16.80
CA ASN A 396 0.44 8.19 16.11
C ASN A 396 -0.42 7.57 15.00
N GLN A 397 0.05 6.49 14.35
CA GLN A 397 -0.67 5.89 13.22
C GLN A 397 -1.49 4.67 13.67
N LEU A 398 -0.85 3.64 14.25
CA LEU A 398 -1.55 2.42 14.64
C LEU A 398 -2.61 2.67 15.72
N ALA A 399 -2.27 3.46 16.75
CA ALA A 399 -3.23 3.79 17.80
C ALA A 399 -4.41 4.60 17.25
N LYS A 400 -4.15 5.60 16.39
CA LYS A 400 -5.21 6.39 15.72
C LYS A 400 -6.10 5.53 14.83
N CYS A 401 -5.48 4.62 14.06
CA CYS A 401 -6.21 3.64 13.25
C CYS A 401 -7.14 2.77 14.11
N ALA A 402 -6.67 2.33 15.27
CA ALA A 402 -7.46 1.54 16.20
C ALA A 402 -8.62 2.35 16.79
N THR A 403 -8.39 3.60 17.18
CA THR A 403 -9.44 4.44 17.78
C THR A 403 -10.52 4.85 16.79
N GLU A 404 -10.13 5.36 15.62
CA GLU A 404 -11.07 5.77 14.57
C GLU A 404 -11.84 4.59 13.98
N GLY A 405 -11.24 3.38 14.04
CA GLY A 405 -11.89 2.14 13.61
C GLY A 405 -12.77 1.49 14.68
N GLY A 406 -12.99 2.12 15.84
CA GLY A 406 -13.80 1.57 16.92
C GLY A 406 -13.20 0.33 17.60
N ARG A 407 -11.89 0.10 17.45
CA ARG A 407 -11.16 -1.05 18.00
C ARG A 407 -10.51 -0.74 19.35
N LEU A 408 -10.33 0.55 19.64
CA LEU A 408 -9.70 1.08 20.85
C LEU A 408 -10.50 2.32 21.29
N VAL A 409 -10.75 2.50 22.58
CA VAL A 409 -11.44 3.70 23.08
C VAL A 409 -10.56 4.94 22.90
N SER A 410 -11.14 6.13 22.74
CA SER A 410 -10.38 7.36 22.49
C SER A 410 -9.48 7.79 23.65
N ASN A 411 -9.83 7.43 24.89
CA ASN A 411 -9.09 7.69 26.12
C ASN A 411 -8.32 6.44 26.62
N PHE A 412 -7.86 5.58 25.71
CA PHE A 412 -7.13 4.38 26.06
C PHE A 412 -5.86 4.67 26.86
N THR A 413 -5.43 3.71 27.67
CA THR A 413 -4.20 3.82 28.47
C THR A 413 -3.06 3.03 27.82
N ILE A 414 -1.86 3.62 27.79
CA ILE A 414 -0.64 2.96 27.34
C ILE A 414 0.15 2.49 28.55
N HIS A 415 0.56 1.22 28.55
CA HIS A 415 1.49 0.68 29.53
C HIS A 415 2.67 -0.01 28.84
N GLY A 416 3.87 0.17 29.38
CA GLY A 416 4.99 -0.74 29.10
C GLY A 416 4.78 -2.06 29.83
N HIS A 417 5.18 -3.19 29.24
CA HIS A 417 4.97 -4.52 29.83
C HIS A 417 5.39 -4.60 31.31
N ARG A 418 6.56 -4.05 31.65
CA ARG A 418 7.11 -4.03 33.02
C ARG A 418 6.22 -3.38 34.08
N GLN A 419 5.27 -2.51 33.69
CA GLN A 419 4.36 -1.86 34.64
C GLN A 419 3.27 -2.80 35.15
N LEU A 420 3.10 -3.96 34.50
CA LEU A 420 2.06 -4.94 34.80
C LEU A 420 2.63 -6.28 35.24
N GLU A 421 3.96 -6.40 35.29
CA GLU A 421 4.62 -7.51 35.93
C GLU A 421 4.41 -7.40 37.44
N VAL A 422 3.75 -8.39 38.02
CA VAL A 422 3.71 -8.54 39.47
C VAL A 422 5.12 -8.92 39.92
N LYS A 423 5.77 -8.07 40.72
CA LYS A 423 7.03 -8.44 41.39
C LYS A 423 6.75 -9.71 42.19
N LYS A 424 7.36 -10.81 41.77
CA LYS A 424 7.34 -12.06 42.55
C LYS A 424 8.23 -11.91 43.77
#